data_AF-A0A1W9V326-F1
#
_entry.id   AF-A0A1W9V326-F1
#
_cell.length_a   1.000
_cell.length_b   1.000
_cell.length_c   1.000
_cell.angle_alpha   90.00
_cell.angle_beta   90.00
_cell.angle_gamma   90.00
#
_symmetry.space_group_name_H-M   'P 1'
#
loop_
_entity.id
_entity.type
_entity.pdbx_description
1 polymer ?
#
loop_
_entity_poly.entity_id
_entity_poly.type
_entity_poly.pdbx_seq_one_letter_code
_entity_poly.pdbx_strand_id
1 'polypeptide(L)'
;MYIALTDGNNTPIGGLKVVGDHTPSGDHWVSGESCFDFCKRNGLEGTIKFANVTFEPPRYETGVWNLYVVDGGGAQVSNIIPVTVDFSSPGWFFLMLRK
;
A
#
# COMPACT_ATOMS: atom_id res chain seq x y z
N MET A 1 -0.64 -5.15 -3.80
CA MET A 1 0.42 -4.88 -2.79
C MET A 1 -0.19 -4.95 -1.40
N TYR A 2 0.50 -5.50 -0.41
CA TYR A 2 0.05 -5.56 0.98
C TYR A 2 0.82 -4.54 1.81
N ILE A 3 0.11 -3.69 2.54
CA ILE A 3 0.72 -2.54 3.22
C ILE A 3 0.31 -2.55 4.71
N ALA A 4 1.30 -2.45 5.58
CA ALA A 4 1.12 -2.27 7.02
C ALA A 4 1.24 -0.77 7.34
N LEU A 5 0.12 -0.12 7.65
CA LEU A 5 0.06 1.23 8.17
C LEU A 5 0.04 1.16 9.69
N THR A 6 1.14 1.54 10.34
CA THR A 6 1.28 1.46 11.79
C THR A 6 1.75 2.77 12.42
N ASP A 7 1.54 2.90 13.73
CA ASP A 7 2.21 3.93 14.53
C ASP A 7 3.67 3.54 14.84
N GLY A 8 4.36 4.39 15.61
CA GLY A 8 5.72 4.15 16.09
C GLY A 8 5.87 2.92 17.01
N ASN A 9 4.77 2.35 17.51
CA ASN A 9 4.74 1.14 18.34
C ASN A 9 4.34 -0.13 17.56
N ASN A 10 4.27 -0.05 16.22
CA ASN A 10 3.77 -1.11 15.34
C ASN A 10 2.28 -1.48 15.55
N THR A 11 1.48 -0.57 16.10
CA THR A 11 0.03 -0.75 16.22
C THR A 11 -0.64 -0.39 14.89
N PRO A 12 -1.50 -1.24 14.32
CA PRO A 12 -2.26 -0.91 13.11
C PRO A 12 -3.12 0.35 13.30
N ILE A 13 -3.08 1.25 12.31
CA ILE A 13 -3.93 2.45 12.27
C ILE A 13 -5.08 2.20 11.28
N GLY A 14 -6.32 2.24 11.77
CA GLY A 14 -7.53 2.09 10.96
C GLY A 14 -8.04 3.40 10.36
N GLY A 15 -8.88 3.28 9.32
CA GLY A 15 -9.57 4.41 8.69
C GLY A 15 -8.70 5.27 7.75
N LEU A 16 -7.49 4.80 7.41
CA LEU A 16 -6.62 5.44 6.43
C LEU A 16 -6.78 4.79 5.06
N LYS A 17 -6.40 5.47 3.99
CA LYS A 17 -6.37 4.91 2.63
C LYS A 17 -4.99 5.10 2.01
N VAL A 18 -4.59 4.17 1.15
CA VAL A 18 -3.40 4.31 0.32
C VAL A 18 -3.85 4.77 -1.05
N VAL A 19 -3.25 5.86 -1.51
CA VAL A 19 -3.44 6.40 -2.85
C VAL A 19 -2.16 6.15 -3.64
N GLY A 20 -2.32 5.87 -4.93
CA GLY A 20 -1.21 5.68 -5.85
C GLY A 20 -1.47 6.37 -7.18
N ASP A 21 -0.45 7.06 -7.66
CA ASP A 21 -0.41 7.68 -8.99
C ASP A 21 0.67 7.00 -9.82
N HIS A 22 0.28 6.44 -10.97
CA HIS A 22 1.17 5.64 -11.82
C HIS A 22 1.78 6.44 -12.97
N THR A 23 3.08 6.25 -13.17
CA THR A 23 3.80 6.73 -14.34
C THR A 23 4.33 5.53 -15.14
N PRO A 24 4.07 5.42 -16.46
CA PRO A 24 3.59 6.48 -17.35
C PRO A 24 2.08 6.49 -17.63
N SER A 25 1.29 5.49 -17.17
CA SER A 25 -0.12 5.39 -17.59
C SER A 25 -1.00 6.55 -17.14
N GLY A 26 -0.60 7.27 -16.09
CA GLY A 26 -1.39 8.34 -15.48
C GLY A 26 -2.54 7.81 -14.61
N ASP A 27 -2.57 6.50 -14.30
CA ASP A 27 -3.63 5.93 -13.49
C ASP A 27 -3.57 6.46 -12.06
N HIS A 28 -4.76 6.77 -11.53
CA HIS A 28 -4.98 7.12 -10.14
C HIS A 28 -5.80 6.03 -9.46
N TRP A 29 -5.31 5.50 -8.33
CA TRP A 29 -6.02 4.47 -7.59
C TRP A 29 -6.03 4.75 -6.10
N VAL A 30 -7.17 4.48 -5.47
CA VAL A 30 -7.39 4.62 -4.04
C VAL A 30 -7.80 3.26 -3.47
N SER A 31 -7.09 2.80 -2.45
CA SER A 31 -7.44 1.55 -1.76
C SER A 31 -8.75 1.67 -0.97
N GLY A 32 -9.26 0.54 -0.51
CA GLY A 32 -10.18 0.53 0.62
C GLY A 32 -9.53 1.08 1.90
N GLU A 33 -10.35 1.33 2.92
CA GLU A 33 -9.87 1.78 4.23
C GLU A 33 -9.05 0.69 4.92
N SER A 34 -8.05 1.13 5.68
CA SER A 34 -7.26 0.28 6.55
C SER A 34 -8.09 -0.21 7.73
N CYS A 35 -7.89 -1.47 8.10
CA CYS A 35 -8.46 -2.03 9.30
C CYS A 35 -7.75 -1.51 10.56
N PHE A 36 -8.46 -1.56 11.69
CA PHE A 36 -7.92 -1.26 13.02
C PHE A 36 -7.06 -2.39 13.60
N ASP A 37 -7.00 -3.53 12.91
CA ASP A 37 -6.17 -4.69 13.19
C ASP A 37 -5.44 -5.16 11.92
N PHE A 38 -4.52 -6.11 12.05
CA PHE A 38 -3.90 -6.77 10.90
C PHE A 38 -4.88 -7.74 10.22
N CYS A 39 -5.84 -7.19 9.48
CA CYS A 39 -6.91 -7.94 8.80
C CYS A 39 -6.50 -8.50 7.43
N LYS A 40 -5.36 -8.06 6.87
CA LYS A 40 -4.85 -8.52 5.57
C LYS A 40 -3.64 -9.41 5.82
N ARG A 41 -3.60 -10.55 5.12
CA ARG A 41 -2.52 -11.52 5.24
C ARG A 41 -2.08 -11.92 3.86
N ASN A 42 -0.77 -11.99 3.66
CA ASN A 42 -0.17 -12.68 2.53
C ASN A 42 0.93 -13.59 3.05
N GLY A 43 1.15 -14.72 2.41
CA GLY A 43 2.23 -15.63 2.76
C GLY A 43 2.68 -16.41 1.55
N LEU A 44 4.00 -16.48 1.38
CA LEU A 44 4.68 -17.37 0.44
C LEU A 44 5.82 -18.04 1.21
N GLU A 45 6.10 -19.31 0.92
CA GLU A 45 7.30 -20.03 1.40
C GLU A 45 7.51 -20.00 2.93
N GLY A 46 6.43 -20.16 3.70
CA GLY A 46 6.50 -20.30 5.16
C GLY A 46 6.65 -18.99 5.94
N THR A 47 6.64 -17.83 5.28
CA THR A 47 6.62 -16.52 5.96
C THR A 47 5.24 -15.87 5.81
N ILE A 48 4.56 -15.60 6.94
CA ILE A 48 3.30 -14.83 6.95
C ILE A 48 3.64 -13.36 7.16
N LYS A 49 3.17 -12.51 6.25
CA LYS A 49 3.21 -11.06 6.38
C LYS A 49 1.82 -10.53 6.72
N PHE A 50 1.78 -9.65 7.71
CA PHE A 50 0.56 -9.03 8.23
C PHE A 50 0.46 -7.59 7.76
N ALA A 51 -0.71 -7.22 7.25
CA ALA A 51 -1.04 -5.90 6.74
C ALA A 51 -2.44 -5.51 7.23
N ASN A 52 -2.77 -4.23 7.14
CA ASN A 52 -4.10 -3.72 7.46
C ASN A 52 -4.76 -3.03 6.27
N VAL A 53 -4.06 -2.86 5.14
CA VAL A 53 -4.63 -2.39 3.88
C VAL A 53 -4.02 -3.11 2.67
N THR A 54 -4.84 -3.26 1.64
CA THR A 54 -4.43 -3.84 0.36
C THR A 54 -4.55 -2.77 -0.71
N PHE A 55 -3.47 -2.55 -1.46
CA PHE A 55 -3.45 -1.67 -2.62
C PHE A 55 -3.42 -2.53 -3.89
N GLU A 56 -4.57 -2.66 -4.55
CA GLU A 56 -4.76 -3.46 -5.76
C GLU A 56 -5.34 -2.61 -6.89
N PRO A 57 -4.49 -1.89 -7.66
CA PRO A 57 -4.95 -1.15 -8.81
C PRO A 57 -5.52 -2.11 -9.87
N PRO A 58 -6.49 -1.65 -10.68
CA PRO A 58 -7.18 -2.49 -11.67
C PRO A 58 -6.22 -3.01 -12.74
N ARG A 59 -5.12 -2.30 -12.96
CA ARG A 59 -4.03 -2.72 -13.84
C ARG A 59 -2.73 -2.59 -13.07
N TYR A 60 -1.99 -3.68 -13.05
CA TYR A 60 -0.59 -3.65 -12.71
C TYR A 60 0.14 -3.62 -14.04
N GLU A 61 0.88 -2.54 -14.29
CA GLU A 61 1.67 -2.35 -15.50
C GLU A 61 3.10 -2.00 -15.10
N THR A 62 4.07 -2.17 -16.01
CA THR A 62 5.45 -1.74 -15.77
C THR A 62 5.48 -0.22 -15.62
N GLY A 63 6.17 0.27 -14.60
CA GLY A 63 6.26 1.70 -14.30
C GLY A 63 6.51 1.95 -12.82
N VAL A 64 6.14 3.14 -12.35
CA VAL A 64 6.32 3.56 -10.96
C VAL A 64 4.99 3.97 -10.38
N TRP A 65 4.59 3.31 -9.28
CA TRP A 65 3.51 3.74 -8.42
C TRP A 65 4.03 4.68 -7.35
N ASN A 66 3.60 5.93 -7.36
CA ASN A 66 3.91 6.91 -6.33
C ASN A 66 2.84 6.82 -5.24
N LEU A 67 3.15 6.11 -4.15
CA LEU A 67 2.18 5.79 -3.10
C LEU A 67 2.23 6.80 -1.95
N TYR A 68 1.08 7.18 -1.41
CA TYR A 68 0.96 7.99 -0.20
C TYR A 68 -0.30 7.61 0.59
N VAL A 69 -0.36 8.04 1.85
CA VAL A 69 -1.46 7.76 2.76
C VAL A 69 -2.32 9.01 2.94
N VAL A 70 -3.63 8.82 2.92
CA VAL A 70 -4.62 9.86 3.25
C VAL A 70 -5.49 9.42 4.43
N ASP A 71 -6.03 10.39 5.17
CA ASP A 71 -7.03 10.15 6.19
C ASP A 71 -8.45 9.92 5.62
N GLY A 72 -9.43 9.67 6.49
CA GLY A 72 -10.83 9.46 6.08
C GLY A 72 -11.48 10.66 5.38
N GLY A 73 -10.92 11.87 5.54
CA GLY A 73 -11.32 13.09 4.83
C GLY A 73 -10.59 13.30 3.50
N GLY A 74 -9.61 12.46 3.17
CA GLY A 74 -8.79 12.55 1.97
C GLY A 74 -7.57 13.44 2.09
N ALA A 75 -7.25 13.97 3.28
CA ALA A 75 -6.03 14.76 3.46
C ALA A 75 -4.81 13.85 3.52
N GLN A 76 -3.75 14.19 2.80
CA GLN A 76 -2.49 13.43 2.80
C GLN A 76 -1.78 13.55 4.15
N VAL A 77 -1.36 12.41 4.70
CA VAL A 77 -0.73 12.29 6.03
C VAL A 77 0.64 11.59 6.00
N SER A 78 1.16 11.26 4.82
CA SER A 78 2.51 10.69 4.65
C SER A 78 3.28 11.35 3.51
N ASN A 79 4.58 11.09 3.46
CA ASN A 79 5.38 11.33 2.26
C ASN A 79 4.95 10.40 1.12
N ILE A 80 5.32 10.76 -0.10
CA ILE A 80 5.17 9.94 -1.30
C ILE A 80 6.32 8.93 -1.36
N ILE A 81 6.01 7.68 -1.68
CA ILE A 81 6.94 6.56 -1.77
C ILE A 81 6.86 5.95 -3.17
N PRO A 82 7.93 6.05 -3.97
CA PRO A 82 7.95 5.43 -5.29
C PRO A 82 8.16 3.92 -5.17
N VAL A 83 7.32 3.16 -5.86
CA VAL A 83 7.40 1.69 -5.98
C VAL A 83 7.49 1.35 -7.46
N THR A 84 8.67 0.92 -7.89
CA THR A 84 8.90 0.46 -9.26
C THR A 84 8.33 -0.94 -9.43
N VAL A 85 7.49 -1.13 -10.45
CA VAL A 85 6.93 -2.40 -10.88
C VAL A 85 7.49 -2.73 -12.26
N ASP A 86 7.99 -3.95 -12.44
CA ASP A 86 8.46 -4.46 -13.73
C ASP A 86 7.85 -5.84 -14.00
N PHE A 87 7.01 -5.92 -15.02
CA PHE A 87 6.36 -7.18 -15.41
C PHE A 87 7.30 -8.20 -16.07
N SER A 88 8.46 -7.77 -16.57
CA SER A 88 9.46 -8.71 -17.07
C SER A 88 10.18 -9.45 -15.93
N SER A 89 10.10 -8.92 -14.71
CA SER A 89 10.65 -9.51 -13.49
C SER A 89 9.69 -9.30 -12.30
N PRO A 90 8.57 -10.05 -12.26
CA PRO A 90 7.52 -9.82 -11.28
C PRO A 90 8.03 -10.01 -9.85
N GLY A 91 7.71 -9.05 -8.98
CA GLY A 91 8.09 -9.05 -7.57
C GLY A 91 6.88 -8.95 -6.64
N TRP A 92 6.99 -9.52 -5.44
CA TRP A 92 6.02 -9.34 -4.37
C TRP A 92 6.40 -8.16 -3.49
N PHE A 93 5.48 -7.21 -3.31
CA PHE A 93 5.70 -6.02 -2.50
C PHE A 93 5.01 -6.12 -1.14
N PHE A 94 5.79 -5.87 -0.09
CA PHE A 94 5.30 -5.61 1.25
C PHE A 94 5.91 -4.30 1.74
N LEU A 95 5.06 -3.33 2.08
CA LEU A 95 5.47 -2.00 2.52
C LEU A 95 5.01 -1.79 3.96
N MET A 96 5.90 -1.25 4.79
CA MET A 96 5.56 -0.84 6.15
C MET A 96 5.72 0.67 6.24
N LEU A 97 4.62 1.36 6.49
CA LEU A 97 4.57 2.81 6.63
C LEU A 97 4.31 3.16 8.08
N ARG A 98 5.19 3.97 8.66
CA ARG A 98 5.11 4.41 10.04
C ARG A 98 4.84 5.91 10.08
N LYS A 99 3.86 6.30 10.89
CA LYS A 99 3.61 7.70 11.26
C LYS A 99 4.45 8.09 12.46
#